data_AF-A0A378LF07-F1
#
_entry.id   AF-A0A378LF07-F1
#
_cell.length_a   1.000
_cell.length_b   1.000
_cell.length_c   1.000
_cell.angle_alpha   90.00
_cell.angle_beta   90.00
_cell.angle_gamma   90.00
#
_symmetry.space_group_name_H-M   'P 1'
#
loop_
_entity.id
_entity.type
_entity.pdbx_description
1 polymer ?
#
loop_
_entity_poly.entity_id
_entity_poly.type
_entity_poly.pdbx_seq_one_letter_code
_entity_poly.pdbx_strand_id
1 'polypeptide(L)'
;MTLRILSFDFDGCLFNGAYIDAPYTNWNKHLTDAVIVHNRAFLDQLKSENEQYSQVIALIGSNRQSYDADFGNAGNAIHFKGSCASAIQTVCDYLGVSFNPLLLTDLYNSLEPGSAYKLIMEEIKNNKWIEGGSFEHPNCPMDETKVALIFAQMQAAATAHPDEEIIFDFYDDRLDILGRLQEFYQTNPHMIPPKVTLRLNNYDGSQITLKAALAGKPEGVIFNNYSETVVKLLDTRFWEYNQIAEELKLEMQQPVMQGDLVAQPEQFDSANANANAVEEGEKEANYESQIAIDTQPMFLQPAETLEDEVALEKEEPLPLEEQKQAVAIAAPAAPVVAAVPVAAPVAAPVIEEKASRVTEVTAASNPGRNRHGFHNQASHATNRAPIPAKYFQDSCGFSSPTSGSSCILS
;
A
#
# COMPACT_ATOMS: atom_id res chain seq x y z
N MET A 1 -17.56 -18.25 -2.04
CA MET A 1 -17.13 -17.12 -2.89
C MET A 1 -15.68 -16.87 -2.57
N THR A 2 -14.90 -16.33 -3.51
CA THR A 2 -13.46 -16.15 -3.32
C THR A 2 -13.11 -14.69 -3.57
N LEU A 3 -12.62 -14.05 -2.52
CA LEU A 3 -12.14 -12.67 -2.51
C LEU A 3 -10.66 -12.65 -2.88
N ARG A 4 -10.25 -11.69 -3.72
CA ARG A 4 -8.84 -11.39 -3.94
C ARG A 4 -8.46 -10.08 -3.28
N ILE A 5 -7.36 -10.10 -2.53
CA ILE A 5 -6.71 -8.91 -2.01
C ILE A 5 -5.41 -8.70 -2.77
N LEU A 6 -5.20 -7.49 -3.28
CA LEU A 6 -3.99 -7.06 -3.99
C LEU A 6 -3.27 -6.00 -3.14
N SER A 7 -2.13 -6.34 -2.55
CA SER A 7 -1.31 -5.42 -1.77
C SER A 7 -0.03 -5.11 -2.52
N PHE A 8 0.15 -3.85 -2.93
CA PHE A 8 1.25 -3.43 -3.80
C PHE A 8 2.29 -2.61 -3.06
N ASP A 9 3.54 -3.06 -3.08
CA ASP A 9 4.65 -2.14 -2.87
C ASP A 9 4.79 -1.15 -4.04
N PHE A 10 5.48 -0.03 -3.78
CA PHE A 10 5.71 1.02 -4.75
C PHE A 10 7.19 1.18 -5.09
N ASP A 11 8.06 1.48 -4.12
CA ASP A 11 9.45 1.79 -4.38
C ASP A 11 10.25 0.58 -4.91
N GLY A 12 10.58 0.57 -6.21
CA GLY A 12 11.22 -0.57 -6.86
C GLY A 12 10.23 -1.56 -7.48
N CYS A 13 8.98 -1.56 -7.01
CA CYS A 13 7.87 -2.38 -7.50
C CYS A 13 7.02 -1.63 -8.56
N LEU A 14 5.87 -1.03 -8.20
CA LEU A 14 5.08 -0.24 -9.17
C LEU A 14 5.80 1.03 -9.64
N PHE A 15 6.68 1.58 -8.81
CA PHE A 15 7.66 2.61 -9.17
C PHE A 15 9.02 1.96 -9.48
N ASN A 16 9.03 0.95 -10.35
CA ASN A 16 10.24 0.30 -10.86
C ASN A 16 11.13 1.23 -11.68
N GLY A 17 12.31 0.74 -12.09
CA GLY A 17 13.27 1.49 -12.88
C GLY A 17 12.69 2.11 -14.15
N ALA A 18 11.87 1.37 -14.91
CA ALA A 18 11.25 1.89 -16.13
C ALA A 18 10.26 3.02 -15.83
N TYR A 19 9.51 2.92 -14.72
CA TYR A 19 8.72 4.04 -14.23
C TYR A 19 9.64 5.20 -13.87
N ILE A 20 10.64 5.03 -13.01
CA ILE A 20 11.52 6.11 -12.52
C ILE A 20 12.21 6.85 -13.67
N ASP A 21 12.84 6.11 -14.59
CA ASP A 21 13.69 6.63 -15.67
C ASP A 21 12.90 7.34 -16.77
N ALA A 22 11.58 7.18 -16.79
CA ALA A 22 10.77 7.78 -17.81
C ALA A 22 10.82 9.32 -17.77
N PRO A 23 10.91 9.98 -18.94
CA PRO A 23 11.13 11.41 -19.02
C PRO A 23 9.86 12.16 -18.61
N TYR A 24 9.87 12.75 -17.41
CA TYR A 24 8.77 13.60 -16.95
C TYR A 24 9.33 14.85 -16.29
N THR A 25 8.94 16.01 -16.81
CA THR A 25 9.50 17.32 -16.43
C THR A 25 8.59 18.12 -15.49
N ASN A 26 7.56 17.51 -14.90
CA ASN A 26 6.45 18.27 -14.28
C ASN A 26 5.94 17.76 -12.93
N TRP A 27 6.75 17.02 -12.15
CA TRP A 27 6.46 16.67 -10.73
C TRP A 27 5.06 16.08 -10.45
N ASN A 28 4.36 15.59 -11.47
CA ASN A 28 2.98 15.14 -11.39
C ASN A 28 2.80 13.71 -11.91
N LYS A 29 3.90 12.97 -12.11
CA LYS A 29 3.93 11.62 -12.68
C LYS A 29 2.94 10.66 -11.99
N HIS A 30 2.88 10.72 -10.66
CA HIS A 30 1.93 9.98 -9.81
C HIS A 30 0.45 10.34 -10.04
N LEU A 31 0.15 11.50 -10.63
CA LEU A 31 -1.19 11.98 -10.99
C LEU A 31 -1.59 11.64 -12.43
N THR A 32 -0.73 10.94 -13.17
CA THR A 32 -0.95 10.55 -14.57
C THR A 32 -1.08 9.04 -14.70
N ASP A 33 -1.27 8.56 -15.93
CA ASP A 33 -1.27 7.14 -16.25
C ASP A 33 0.15 6.54 -16.34
N ALA A 34 1.21 7.27 -15.97
CA ALA A 34 2.59 6.77 -16.00
C ALA A 34 2.75 5.43 -15.26
N VAL A 35 2.13 5.28 -14.08
CA VAL A 35 2.14 4.01 -13.34
C VAL A 35 1.50 2.88 -14.14
N ILE A 36 0.49 3.17 -14.96
CA ILE A 36 -0.12 2.18 -15.86
C ILE A 36 0.80 1.88 -17.04
N VAL A 37 1.35 2.90 -17.69
CA VAL A 37 2.21 2.76 -18.87
C VAL A 37 3.39 1.84 -18.57
N HIS A 38 4.05 2.04 -17.42
CA HIS A 38 5.27 1.30 -17.06
C HIS A 38 5.02 -0.03 -16.36
N ASN A 39 3.76 -0.35 -16.05
CA ASN A 39 3.36 -1.64 -15.46
C ASN A 39 2.30 -2.36 -16.31
N ARG A 40 2.08 -1.95 -17.56
CA ARG A 40 0.92 -2.36 -18.36
C ARG A 40 0.75 -3.86 -18.49
N ALA A 41 1.82 -4.58 -18.85
CA ALA A 41 1.76 -6.03 -19.00
C ALA A 41 1.34 -6.73 -17.70
N PHE A 42 1.87 -6.27 -16.57
CA PHE A 42 1.52 -6.78 -15.25
C PHE A 42 0.05 -6.49 -14.90
N LEU A 43 -0.39 -5.24 -15.04
CA LEU A 43 -1.75 -4.84 -14.68
C LEU A 43 -2.80 -5.46 -15.62
N ASP A 44 -2.49 -5.65 -16.90
CA ASP A 44 -3.36 -6.34 -17.85
C ASP A 44 -3.53 -7.82 -17.49
N GLN A 45 -2.45 -8.47 -17.04
CA GLN A 45 -2.51 -9.83 -16.51
C GLN A 45 -3.42 -9.89 -15.27
N LEU A 46 -3.22 -9.00 -14.28
CA LEU A 46 -4.08 -8.96 -13.09
C LEU A 46 -5.54 -8.74 -13.45
N LYS A 47 -5.82 -7.85 -14.40
CA LYS A 47 -7.18 -7.56 -14.85
C LYS A 47 -7.87 -8.80 -15.42
N SER A 48 -7.17 -9.59 -16.23
CA SER A 48 -7.71 -10.87 -16.73
C SER A 48 -7.89 -11.89 -15.61
N GLU A 49 -6.93 -12.02 -14.71
CA GLU A 49 -7.03 -12.93 -13.56
C GLU A 49 -8.16 -12.54 -12.60
N ASN A 50 -8.51 -11.27 -12.50
CA ASN A 50 -9.53 -10.76 -11.59
C ASN A 50 -10.94 -11.27 -11.94
N GLU A 51 -11.18 -11.69 -13.19
CA GLU A 51 -12.48 -12.20 -13.66
C GLU A 51 -12.93 -13.48 -12.94
N GLN A 52 -12.01 -14.23 -12.32
CA GLN A 52 -12.32 -15.46 -11.59
C GLN A 52 -12.76 -15.23 -10.14
N TYR A 53 -12.67 -13.99 -9.63
CA TYR A 53 -12.96 -13.66 -8.24
C TYR A 53 -14.30 -12.91 -8.14
N SER A 54 -15.02 -13.12 -7.04
CA SER A 54 -16.30 -12.44 -6.80
C SER A 54 -16.12 -10.96 -6.48
N GLN A 55 -14.99 -10.63 -5.86
CA GLN A 55 -14.60 -9.28 -5.51
C GLN A 55 -13.08 -9.19 -5.49
N VAL A 56 -12.56 -8.02 -5.84
CA VAL A 56 -11.14 -7.71 -5.76
C VAL A 56 -10.96 -6.37 -5.05
N ILE A 57 -10.08 -6.35 -4.05
CA ILE A 57 -9.76 -5.16 -3.25
C ILE A 57 -8.26 -4.92 -3.32
N ALA A 58 -7.84 -3.70 -3.59
CA ALA A 58 -6.45 -3.29 -3.59
C ALA A 58 -6.09 -2.44 -2.36
N LEU A 59 -4.85 -2.57 -1.88
CA LEU A 59 -4.27 -1.85 -0.75
C LEU A 59 -2.86 -1.36 -1.09
N ILE A 60 -2.37 -0.39 -0.30
CA ILE A 60 -0.97 0.04 -0.32
C ILE A 60 -0.14 -0.93 0.54
N GLY A 61 0.66 -1.76 -0.10
CA GLY A 61 1.62 -2.69 0.50
C GLY A 61 3.02 -2.11 0.69
N SER A 62 3.16 -0.79 0.73
CA SER A 62 4.46 -0.10 0.84
C SER A 62 4.69 0.50 2.22
N ASN A 63 5.94 0.75 2.61
CA ASN A 63 6.26 1.44 3.87
C ASN A 63 5.95 2.94 3.87
N ARG A 64 5.41 3.46 2.77
CA ARG A 64 4.79 4.78 2.67
C ARG A 64 3.44 4.80 3.39
N GLN A 65 3.46 4.63 4.72
CA GLN A 65 2.28 4.45 5.57
C GLN A 65 1.84 5.74 6.29
N SER A 66 2.49 6.86 6.02
CA SER A 66 2.16 8.19 6.53
C SER A 66 2.52 9.24 5.48
N TYR A 67 2.06 10.48 5.68
CA TYR A 67 2.43 11.61 4.81
C TYR A 67 3.95 11.78 4.73
N ASP A 68 4.63 11.80 5.87
CA ASP A 68 6.08 11.98 5.94
C ASP A 68 6.83 10.86 5.21
N ALA A 69 6.37 9.61 5.37
CA ALA A 69 6.99 8.47 4.69
C ALA A 69 6.72 8.52 3.17
N ASP A 70 5.53 8.89 2.73
CA ASP A 70 5.21 9.02 1.31
C ASP A 70 5.97 10.18 0.65
N PHE A 71 5.95 11.36 1.27
CA PHE A 71 6.68 12.54 0.81
C PHE A 71 8.20 12.32 0.86
N GLY A 72 8.73 11.78 1.96
CA GLY A 72 10.16 11.50 2.13
C GLY A 72 10.70 10.50 1.11
N ASN A 73 9.87 9.60 0.60
CA ASN A 73 10.25 8.66 -0.46
C ASN A 73 9.89 9.17 -1.87
N ALA A 74 9.35 10.37 -2.04
CA ALA A 74 8.96 10.93 -3.34
C ALA A 74 10.12 11.04 -4.33
N GLY A 75 11.37 11.03 -3.86
CA GLY A 75 12.57 11.19 -4.68
C GLY A 75 12.93 12.67 -4.90
N ASN A 76 13.78 12.92 -5.88
CA ASN A 76 14.25 14.26 -6.23
C ASN A 76 13.85 14.62 -7.67
N ALA A 77 14.28 15.78 -8.18
CA ALA A 77 13.90 16.26 -9.50
C ALA A 77 14.25 15.31 -10.66
N ILE A 78 15.33 14.52 -10.50
CA ILE A 78 15.84 13.60 -11.52
C ILE A 78 15.20 12.22 -11.36
N HIS A 79 14.95 11.79 -10.11
CA HIS A 79 14.39 10.48 -9.79
C HIS A 79 13.04 10.61 -9.08
N PHE A 80 12.16 11.46 -9.60
CA PHE A 80 10.87 11.72 -8.97
C PHE A 80 9.93 10.54 -9.17
N LYS A 81 9.47 9.99 -8.04
CA LYS A 81 8.53 8.87 -7.97
C LYS A 81 7.09 9.36 -7.78
N GLY A 82 6.93 10.41 -6.97
CA GLY A 82 5.63 10.93 -6.55
C GLY A 82 4.99 10.15 -5.41
N SER A 83 3.71 10.42 -5.15
CA SER A 83 2.94 9.81 -4.06
C SER A 83 2.34 8.45 -4.44
N CYS A 84 2.49 7.45 -3.58
CA CYS A 84 1.78 6.18 -3.75
C CYS A 84 0.27 6.32 -3.52
N ALA A 85 -0.18 7.32 -2.74
CA ALA A 85 -1.58 7.51 -2.39
C ALA A 85 -2.45 7.86 -3.61
N SER A 86 -1.95 8.71 -4.50
CA SER A 86 -2.63 8.98 -5.78
C SER A 86 -2.42 7.87 -6.81
N ALA A 87 -1.22 7.27 -6.85
CA ALA A 87 -0.90 6.25 -7.83
C ALA A 87 -1.74 4.98 -7.62
N ILE A 88 -2.03 4.60 -6.37
CA ILE A 88 -2.92 3.47 -6.09
C ILE A 88 -4.35 3.72 -6.60
N GLN A 89 -4.85 4.96 -6.56
CA GLN A 89 -6.17 5.28 -7.09
C GLN A 89 -6.21 5.06 -8.61
N THR A 90 -5.18 5.54 -9.32
CA THR A 90 -5.02 5.31 -10.77
C THR A 90 -4.96 3.82 -11.11
N VAL A 91 -4.23 3.03 -10.31
CA VAL A 91 -4.17 1.56 -10.47
C VAL A 91 -5.52 0.90 -10.22
N CYS A 92 -6.24 1.28 -9.17
CA CYS A 92 -7.56 0.74 -8.84
C CYS A 92 -8.57 1.02 -9.95
N ASP A 93 -8.61 2.27 -10.44
CA ASP A 93 -9.48 2.68 -11.55
C ASP A 93 -9.17 1.90 -12.83
N TYR A 94 -7.89 1.67 -13.11
CA TYR A 94 -7.46 0.90 -14.28
C TYR A 94 -7.89 -0.59 -14.21
N LEU A 95 -7.69 -1.20 -13.04
CA LEU A 95 -8.04 -2.59 -12.79
C LEU A 95 -9.55 -2.80 -12.63
N GLY A 96 -10.31 -1.75 -12.31
CA GLY A 96 -11.75 -1.84 -12.02
C GLY A 96 -12.03 -2.51 -10.67
N VAL A 97 -11.19 -2.25 -9.66
CA VAL A 97 -11.25 -2.91 -8.34
C VAL A 97 -11.55 -1.91 -7.23
N SER A 98 -12.01 -2.40 -6.08
CA SER A 98 -12.24 -1.52 -4.92
C SER A 98 -10.90 -1.17 -4.25
N PHE A 99 -10.79 0.04 -3.72
CA PHE A 99 -9.63 0.46 -2.93
C PHE A 99 -9.97 0.40 -1.44
N ASN A 100 -9.10 -0.21 -0.63
CA ASN A 100 -9.15 -0.10 0.82
C ASN A 100 -8.02 0.83 1.30
N PRO A 101 -8.36 2.00 1.89
CA PRO A 101 -7.41 3.06 2.23
C PRO A 101 -6.67 2.84 3.55
N LEU A 102 -6.79 1.67 4.19
CA LEU A 102 -6.13 1.36 5.45
C LEU A 102 -4.61 1.60 5.37
N LEU A 103 -4.11 2.49 6.24
CA LEU A 103 -2.69 2.66 6.51
C LEU A 103 -2.36 2.27 7.96
N LEU A 104 -1.14 1.79 8.21
CA LEU A 104 -0.67 1.46 9.56
C LEU A 104 -0.70 2.64 10.51
N THR A 105 -0.49 3.86 10.00
CA THR A 105 -0.58 5.06 10.85
C THR A 105 -1.98 5.27 11.42
N ASP A 106 -3.04 4.84 10.72
CA ASP A 106 -4.39 4.91 11.27
C ASP A 106 -4.51 4.01 12.50
N LEU A 107 -4.04 2.76 12.39
CA LEU A 107 -4.08 1.80 13.50
C LEU A 107 -3.19 2.24 14.66
N TYR A 108 -1.99 2.74 14.36
CA TYR A 108 -1.03 3.18 15.37
C TYR A 108 -1.56 4.33 16.22
N ASN A 109 -2.31 5.24 15.61
CA ASN A 109 -2.86 6.43 16.27
C ASN A 109 -4.33 6.26 16.69
N SER A 110 -4.87 5.03 16.67
CA SER A 110 -6.27 4.73 17.01
C SER A 110 -7.29 5.56 16.20
N LEU A 111 -7.00 5.78 14.92
CA LEU A 111 -7.86 6.50 13.99
C LEU A 111 -8.75 5.52 13.20
N GLU A 112 -9.82 6.04 12.60
CA GLU A 112 -10.61 5.28 11.63
C GLU A 112 -9.74 4.92 10.41
N PRO A 113 -9.74 3.66 9.93
CA PRO A 113 -9.03 3.26 8.72
C PRO A 113 -9.27 4.20 7.52
N GLY A 114 -8.20 4.68 6.92
CA GLY A 114 -8.21 5.60 5.79
C GLY A 114 -8.24 7.07 6.14
N SER A 115 -8.18 7.44 7.43
CA SER A 115 -8.13 8.85 7.85
C SER A 115 -6.86 9.54 7.32
N ALA A 116 -5.70 8.93 7.52
CA ALA A 116 -4.43 9.46 7.03
C ALA A 116 -4.35 9.50 5.50
N TYR A 117 -4.85 8.47 4.82
CA TYR A 117 -4.94 8.46 3.36
C TYR A 117 -5.76 9.64 2.83
N LYS A 118 -6.92 9.92 3.43
CA LYS A 118 -7.79 11.04 3.05
C LYS A 118 -7.06 12.38 3.18
N LEU A 119 -6.31 12.58 4.27
CA LEU A 119 -5.51 13.79 4.48
C LEU A 119 -4.41 13.94 3.40
N ILE A 120 -3.67 12.88 3.11
CA ILE A 120 -2.66 12.90 2.03
C ILE A 120 -3.30 13.27 0.69
N MET A 121 -4.45 12.69 0.36
CA MET A 121 -5.17 13.00 -0.88
C MET A 121 -5.69 14.45 -0.92
N GLU A 122 -6.05 15.02 0.22
CA GLU A 122 -6.42 16.44 0.32
C GLU A 122 -5.24 17.36 0.02
N GLU A 123 -4.05 17.06 0.56
CA GLU A 123 -2.82 17.79 0.25
C GLU A 123 -2.49 17.70 -1.25
N ILE A 124 -2.62 16.52 -1.85
CA ILE A 124 -2.39 16.31 -3.28
C ILE A 124 -3.37 17.14 -4.11
N LYS A 125 -4.67 17.08 -3.78
CA LYS A 125 -5.72 17.83 -4.48
C LYS A 125 -5.50 19.35 -4.41
N ASN A 126 -4.93 19.83 -3.31
CA ASN A 126 -4.63 21.25 -3.09
C ASN A 126 -3.22 21.66 -3.57
N ASN A 127 -2.47 20.75 -4.22
CA ASN A 127 -1.07 20.93 -4.63
C ASN A 127 -0.11 21.27 -3.47
N LYS A 128 -0.45 20.87 -2.25
CA LYS A 128 0.34 21.10 -1.03
C LYS A 128 1.25 19.95 -0.65
N TRP A 129 0.98 18.74 -1.15
CA TRP A 129 1.81 17.56 -0.87
C TRP A 129 3.28 17.76 -1.24
N ILE A 130 3.59 18.38 -2.38
CA ILE A 130 4.98 18.63 -2.77
C ILE A 130 5.59 19.87 -2.10
N GLU A 131 4.75 20.74 -1.52
CA GLU A 131 5.17 21.96 -0.82
C GLU A 131 5.48 21.71 0.67
N GLY A 132 5.44 20.45 1.13
CA GLY A 132 5.67 20.08 2.52
C GLY A 132 4.39 19.99 3.36
N GLY A 133 3.21 20.11 2.73
CA GLY A 133 1.92 19.90 3.39
C GLY A 133 1.42 21.14 4.10
N SER A 134 0.16 21.08 4.52
CA SER A 134 -0.55 22.16 5.20
C SER A 134 -1.30 21.70 6.46
N PHE A 135 -1.53 20.39 6.59
CA PHE A 135 -2.15 19.77 7.75
C PHE A 135 -1.11 19.13 8.69
N GLU A 136 -1.53 18.89 9.92
CA GLU A 136 -0.85 17.97 10.82
C GLU A 136 -1.19 16.53 10.42
N HIS A 137 -0.18 15.71 10.17
CA HIS A 137 -0.35 14.33 9.71
C HIS A 137 0.04 13.34 10.80
N PRO A 138 -0.78 12.31 11.07
CA PRO A 138 -0.36 11.22 11.94
C PRO A 138 0.82 10.46 11.31
N ASN A 139 1.68 9.93 12.17
CA ASN A 139 2.83 9.14 11.75
C ASN A 139 2.91 7.83 12.52
N CYS A 140 3.71 6.88 12.06
CA CYS A 140 3.99 5.64 12.76
C CYS A 140 5.43 5.18 12.50
N PRO A 141 6.00 4.31 13.35
CA PRO A 141 7.27 3.66 13.07
C PRO A 141 7.27 2.93 11.71
N MET A 142 8.43 2.89 11.07
CA MET A 142 8.59 2.17 9.80
C MET A 142 8.64 0.66 10.05
N ASP A 143 7.80 -0.10 9.34
CA ASP A 143 7.82 -1.57 9.36
C ASP A 143 8.83 -2.10 8.33
N GLU A 144 10.12 -2.12 8.69
CA GLU A 144 11.21 -2.53 7.79
C GLU A 144 11.02 -3.93 7.16
N THR A 145 10.23 -4.80 7.80
CA THR A 145 10.01 -6.18 7.34
C THR A 145 8.63 -6.42 6.73
N LYS A 146 7.73 -5.44 6.83
CA LYS A 146 6.32 -5.49 6.41
C LYS A 146 5.47 -6.54 7.15
N VAL A 147 5.96 -7.12 8.25
CA VAL A 147 5.21 -8.12 9.02
C VAL A 147 3.96 -7.52 9.64
N ALA A 148 4.07 -6.33 10.25
CA ALA A 148 2.92 -5.64 10.83
C ALA A 148 1.93 -5.20 9.74
N LEU A 149 2.43 -4.71 8.60
CA LEU A 149 1.61 -4.30 7.46
C LEU A 149 0.78 -5.45 6.89
N ILE A 150 1.42 -6.56 6.56
CA ILE A 150 0.75 -7.72 5.98
C ILE A 150 -0.19 -8.37 7.00
N PHE A 151 0.20 -8.41 8.27
CA PHE A 151 -0.68 -8.87 9.35
C PHE A 151 -1.94 -8.01 9.43
N ALA A 152 -1.80 -6.68 9.50
CA ALA A 152 -2.92 -5.75 9.59
C ALA A 152 -3.91 -5.92 8.42
N GLN A 153 -3.40 -6.00 7.20
CA GLN A 153 -4.23 -6.08 6.00
C GLN A 153 -4.96 -7.43 5.88
N MET A 154 -4.30 -8.54 6.22
CA MET A 154 -4.96 -9.86 6.27
C MET A 154 -6.05 -9.90 7.34
N GLN A 155 -5.78 -9.38 8.54
CA GLN A 155 -6.74 -9.34 9.64
C GLN A 155 -7.94 -8.45 9.31
N ALA A 156 -7.71 -7.28 8.70
CA ALA A 156 -8.78 -6.40 8.25
C ALA A 156 -9.67 -7.07 7.19
N ALA A 157 -9.07 -7.74 6.20
CA ALA A 157 -9.81 -8.46 5.16
C ALA A 157 -10.63 -9.64 5.74
N ALA A 158 -10.02 -10.46 6.60
CA ALA A 158 -10.69 -11.60 7.22
C ALA A 158 -11.81 -11.16 8.18
N THR A 159 -11.63 -10.05 8.89
CA THR A 159 -12.67 -9.48 9.78
C THR A 159 -13.86 -8.97 8.98
N ALA A 160 -13.62 -8.31 7.85
CA ALA A 160 -14.69 -7.80 6.98
C ALA A 160 -15.39 -8.91 6.19
N HIS A 161 -14.72 -10.04 5.93
CA HIS A 161 -15.19 -11.16 5.12
C HIS A 161 -14.96 -12.53 5.80
N PRO A 162 -15.53 -12.79 6.99
CA PRO A 162 -15.18 -13.97 7.81
C PRO A 162 -15.56 -15.32 7.18
N ASP A 163 -16.52 -15.31 6.24
CA ASP A 163 -17.03 -16.51 5.60
C ASP A 163 -16.38 -16.81 4.25
N GLU A 164 -15.60 -15.88 3.69
CA GLU A 164 -15.02 -16.01 2.35
C GLU A 164 -13.64 -16.68 2.37
N GLU A 165 -13.31 -17.36 1.26
CA GLU A 165 -11.93 -17.73 0.99
C GLU A 165 -11.20 -16.50 0.43
N ILE A 166 -10.08 -16.15 1.02
CA ILE A 166 -9.33 -14.94 0.69
C ILE A 166 -7.98 -15.33 0.09
N ILE A 167 -7.76 -14.92 -1.15
CA ILE A 167 -6.43 -14.98 -1.78
C ILE A 167 -5.76 -13.63 -1.61
N PHE A 168 -4.75 -13.56 -0.75
CA PHE A 168 -4.02 -12.35 -0.45
C PHE A 168 -2.71 -12.32 -1.23
N ASP A 169 -2.65 -11.53 -2.30
CA ASP A 169 -1.44 -11.31 -3.08
C ASP A 169 -0.68 -10.10 -2.58
N PHE A 170 0.56 -10.32 -2.15
CA PHE A 170 1.50 -9.25 -1.86
C PHE A 170 2.57 -9.19 -2.96
N TYR A 171 2.83 -7.99 -3.49
CA TYR A 171 3.82 -7.74 -4.55
C TYR A 171 4.92 -6.81 -4.04
N ASP A 172 6.17 -7.27 -4.15
CA ASP A 172 7.36 -6.53 -3.72
C ASP A 172 8.57 -6.86 -4.60
N ASP A 173 9.48 -5.91 -4.81
CA ASP A 173 10.71 -6.13 -5.58
C ASP A 173 11.81 -6.79 -4.73
N ARG A 174 11.78 -6.58 -3.40
CA ARG A 174 12.83 -6.98 -2.48
C ARG A 174 12.70 -8.41 -2.01
N LEU A 175 13.63 -9.25 -2.48
CA LEU A 175 13.72 -10.66 -2.08
C LEU A 175 13.98 -10.85 -0.58
N ASP A 176 14.68 -9.93 0.08
CA ASP A 176 14.94 -10.01 1.51
C ASP A 176 13.68 -9.76 2.35
N ILE A 177 12.80 -8.84 1.92
CA ILE A 177 11.48 -8.64 2.53
C ILE A 177 10.61 -9.88 2.33
N LEU A 178 10.49 -10.36 1.08
CA LEU A 178 9.70 -11.55 0.77
C LEU A 178 10.20 -12.79 1.53
N GLY A 179 11.51 -12.96 1.67
CA GLY A 179 12.12 -14.04 2.44
C GLY A 179 11.79 -13.95 3.94
N ARG A 180 11.85 -12.76 4.54
CA ARG A 180 11.47 -12.55 5.95
C ARG A 180 10.00 -12.82 6.20
N LEU A 181 9.12 -12.33 5.33
CA LEU A 181 7.67 -12.60 5.42
C LEU A 181 7.40 -14.10 5.33
N GLN A 182 8.07 -14.78 4.39
CA GLN A 182 7.96 -16.22 4.25
C GLN A 182 8.37 -16.94 5.54
N GLU A 183 9.56 -16.65 6.07
CA GLU A 183 10.09 -17.27 7.29
C GLU A 183 9.16 -17.04 8.48
N PHE A 184 8.72 -15.80 8.69
CA PHE A 184 7.86 -15.43 9.82
C PHE A 184 6.52 -16.17 9.78
N TYR A 185 5.81 -16.13 8.65
CA TYR A 185 4.48 -16.74 8.55
C TYR A 185 4.51 -18.26 8.39
N GLN A 186 5.62 -18.84 7.91
CA GLN A 186 5.84 -20.29 7.98
C GLN A 186 6.05 -20.76 9.42
N THR A 187 6.79 -19.98 10.21
CA THR A 187 7.04 -20.28 11.63
C THR A 187 5.79 -20.06 12.49
N ASN A 188 5.01 -19.02 12.18
CA ASN A 188 3.84 -18.59 12.93
C ASN A 188 2.55 -18.67 12.08
N PRO A 189 2.13 -19.86 11.63
CA PRO A 189 1.00 -19.99 10.71
C PRO A 189 -0.35 -19.57 11.32
N HIS A 190 -0.45 -19.49 12.65
CA HIS A 190 -1.62 -18.98 13.37
C HIS A 190 -1.81 -17.47 13.21
N MET A 191 -0.76 -16.74 12.78
CA MET A 191 -0.82 -15.30 12.48
C MET A 191 -1.47 -15.00 11.13
N ILE A 192 -1.65 -16.01 10.27
CA ILE A 192 -2.48 -15.91 9.07
C ILE A 192 -3.91 -16.30 9.46
N PRO A 193 -4.93 -15.46 9.20
CA PRO A 193 -6.31 -15.83 9.48
C PRO A 193 -6.74 -17.12 8.77
N PRO A 194 -7.70 -17.86 9.33
CA PRO A 194 -8.25 -19.03 8.66
C PRO A 194 -8.88 -18.59 7.32
N LYS A 195 -8.83 -19.47 6.30
CA LYS A 195 -9.31 -19.21 4.93
C LYS A 195 -8.55 -18.11 4.16
N VAL A 196 -7.47 -17.56 4.71
CA VAL A 196 -6.56 -16.68 3.96
C VAL A 196 -5.41 -17.51 3.40
N THR A 197 -5.11 -17.34 2.12
CA THR A 197 -3.85 -17.79 1.51
C THR A 197 -3.01 -16.59 1.15
N LEU A 198 -1.89 -16.41 1.85
CA LEU A 198 -0.88 -15.39 1.55
C LEU A 198 0.01 -15.85 0.40
N ARG A 199 0.01 -15.12 -0.71
CA ARG A 199 0.90 -15.34 -1.86
C ARG A 199 1.91 -14.20 -1.93
N LEU A 200 3.18 -14.56 -1.81
CA LEU A 200 4.31 -13.63 -1.87
C LEU A 200 4.86 -13.62 -3.30
N ASN A 201 4.66 -12.50 -4.00
CA ASN A 201 5.02 -12.34 -5.39
C ASN A 201 6.15 -11.34 -5.52
N ASN A 202 7.18 -11.72 -6.27
CA ASN A 202 8.24 -10.79 -6.64
C ASN A 202 7.89 -10.06 -7.93
N TYR A 203 7.98 -8.74 -7.91
CA TYR A 203 7.77 -7.88 -9.08
C TYR A 203 8.59 -6.59 -8.94
N ASP A 204 9.47 -6.36 -9.91
CA ASP A 204 10.39 -5.23 -10.00
C ASP A 204 10.24 -4.47 -11.33
N GLY A 205 9.08 -4.59 -11.98
CA GLY A 205 8.85 -4.19 -13.37
C GLY A 205 9.05 -5.31 -14.40
N SER A 206 9.61 -6.45 -13.99
CA SER A 206 9.78 -7.63 -14.86
C SER A 206 8.59 -8.62 -14.80
N GLN A 207 8.83 -9.90 -15.06
CA GLN A 207 7.80 -10.93 -14.96
C GLN A 207 7.55 -11.30 -13.49
N ILE A 208 6.28 -11.42 -13.10
CA ILE A 208 5.94 -11.84 -11.73
C ILE A 208 6.52 -13.23 -11.45
N THR A 209 7.13 -13.40 -10.29
CA THR A 209 7.52 -14.72 -9.77
C THR A 209 6.90 -14.97 -8.42
N LEU A 210 6.04 -15.99 -8.31
CA LEU A 210 5.54 -16.48 -7.01
C LEU A 210 6.70 -17.09 -6.22
N LYS A 211 6.97 -16.54 -5.04
CA LYS A 211 8.05 -17.01 -4.13
C LYS A 211 7.52 -17.98 -3.07
N ALA A 212 6.34 -17.69 -2.52
CA ALA A 212 5.70 -18.55 -1.54
C ALA A 212 4.18 -18.43 -1.59
N ALA A 213 3.49 -19.51 -1.23
CA ALA A 213 2.06 -19.52 -0.95
C ALA A 213 1.83 -20.19 0.42
N LEU A 214 1.32 -19.43 1.38
CA LEU A 214 1.17 -19.83 2.78
C LEU A 214 -0.32 -19.78 3.14
N ALA A 215 -0.90 -20.96 3.37
CA ALA A 215 -2.29 -21.08 3.76
C ALA A 215 -2.42 -20.92 5.29
N GLY A 216 -3.37 -20.10 5.71
CA GLY A 216 -3.83 -20.04 7.08
C GLY A 216 -4.34 -21.40 7.54
N LYS A 217 -4.01 -21.75 8.78
CA LYS A 217 -4.42 -23.03 9.36
C LYS A 217 -5.85 -22.93 9.92
N PRO A 218 -6.57 -24.05 10.08
CA PRO A 218 -7.87 -24.06 10.78
C PRO A 218 -7.78 -23.45 12.19
N GLU A 219 -6.63 -23.62 12.85
CA GLU A 219 -6.29 -23.02 14.15
C GLU A 219 -5.81 -21.55 14.08
N GLY A 220 -5.78 -20.93 12.89
CA GLY A 220 -5.51 -19.50 12.74
C GLY A 220 -6.61 -18.64 13.35
N VAL A 221 -6.29 -17.38 13.67
CA VAL A 221 -7.21 -16.49 14.38
C VAL A 221 -7.43 -15.17 13.66
N ILE A 222 -8.70 -14.76 13.68
CA ILE A 222 -9.12 -13.39 13.42
C ILE A 222 -9.08 -12.66 14.76
N PHE A 223 -8.14 -11.74 14.94
CA PHE A 223 -7.96 -11.04 16.22
C PHE A 223 -8.88 -9.83 16.28
N ASN A 224 -9.85 -9.82 17.19
CA ASN A 224 -10.76 -8.68 17.37
C ASN A 224 -10.02 -7.37 17.73
N ASN A 225 -8.84 -7.47 18.34
CA ASN A 225 -7.97 -6.37 18.71
C ASN A 225 -6.67 -6.34 17.88
N TYR A 226 -6.71 -6.77 16.61
CA TYR A 226 -5.49 -6.82 15.77
C TYR A 226 -4.74 -5.48 15.68
N SER A 227 -5.43 -4.35 15.89
CA SER A 227 -4.81 -3.02 15.94
C SER A 227 -3.81 -2.88 17.10
N GLU A 228 -4.10 -3.44 18.28
CA GLU A 228 -3.16 -3.45 19.42
C GLU A 228 -1.93 -4.32 19.10
N THR A 229 -2.14 -5.46 18.45
CA THR A 229 -1.05 -6.32 17.98
C THR A 229 -0.17 -5.61 16.95
N VAL A 230 -0.77 -4.84 16.05
CA VAL A 230 -0.03 -4.01 15.09
C VAL A 230 0.85 -2.99 15.82
N VAL A 231 0.32 -2.27 16.82
CA VAL A 231 1.10 -1.35 17.65
C VAL A 231 2.26 -2.08 18.33
N LYS A 232 2.00 -3.24 18.95
CA LYS A 232 3.05 -4.07 19.58
C LYS A 232 4.14 -4.46 18.58
N LEU A 233 3.79 -4.89 17.37
CA LEU A 233 4.75 -5.24 16.32
C LEU A 233 5.56 -4.02 15.83
N LEU A 234 4.94 -2.83 15.77
CA LEU A 234 5.64 -1.60 15.35
C LEU A 234 6.58 -1.05 16.42
N ASP A 235 6.21 -1.16 17.70
CA ASP A 235 7.02 -0.68 18.82
C ASP A 235 8.13 -1.67 19.22
N THR A 236 8.08 -2.90 18.71
CA THR A 236 9.00 -3.98 19.04
C THR A 236 10.05 -4.17 17.95
N ARG A 237 11.25 -4.59 18.34
CA ARG A 237 12.32 -4.91 17.38
C ARG A 237 11.95 -6.13 16.55
N PHE A 238 12.29 -6.14 15.27
CA PHE A 238 11.88 -7.22 14.35
C PHE A 238 12.34 -8.64 14.75
N TRP A 239 13.42 -8.78 15.52
CA TRP A 239 13.87 -10.10 16.01
C TRP A 239 13.02 -10.66 17.15
N GLU A 240 12.16 -9.84 17.78
CA GLU A 240 11.24 -10.23 18.84
C GLU A 240 9.84 -10.58 18.31
N TYR A 241 9.59 -10.48 17.00
CA TYR A 241 8.26 -10.78 16.42
C TYR A 241 7.78 -12.20 16.67
N ASN A 242 8.70 -13.18 16.68
CA ASN A 242 8.36 -14.56 17.02
C ASN A 242 7.88 -14.70 18.47
N GLN A 243 8.42 -13.88 19.39
CA GLN A 243 7.97 -13.87 20.77
C GLN A 243 6.53 -13.35 20.87
N ILE A 244 6.23 -12.22 20.21
CA ILE A 244 4.86 -11.68 20.15
C ILE A 244 3.89 -12.72 19.58
N ALA A 245 4.27 -13.39 18.49
CA ALA A 245 3.43 -14.41 17.88
C ALA A 245 3.16 -15.60 18.82
N GLU A 246 4.16 -16.07 19.56
CA GLU A 246 3.97 -17.15 20.54
C GLU A 246 3.17 -16.70 21.77
N GLU A 247 3.33 -15.45 22.23
CA GLU A 247 2.50 -14.89 23.30
C GLU A 247 1.01 -14.88 22.91
N LEU A 248 0.68 -14.41 21.70
CA LEU A 248 -0.69 -14.41 21.18
C LEU A 248 -1.27 -15.82 21.08
N LYS A 249 -0.45 -16.79 20.65
CA LYS A 249 -0.85 -18.20 20.56
C LYS A 249 -1.16 -18.80 21.93
N LEU A 250 -0.40 -18.42 22.97
CA LEU A 250 -0.65 -18.85 24.34
C LEU A 250 -1.93 -18.22 24.91
N GLU A 251 -2.16 -16.92 24.65
CA GLU A 251 -3.40 -16.23 25.03
C GLU A 251 -4.64 -16.93 24.46
N MET A 252 -4.56 -17.39 23.20
CA MET A 252 -5.63 -18.15 22.54
C MET A 252 -5.91 -19.52 23.17
N GLN A 253 -4.93 -20.13 23.82
CA GLN A 253 -5.07 -21.46 24.44
C GLN A 253 -5.60 -21.38 25.87
N GLN A 254 -5.60 -20.21 26.50
CA GLN A 254 -6.16 -20.07 27.82
C GLN A 254 -7.70 -20.15 27.74
N PRO A 255 -8.34 -21.05 28.51
CA PRO A 255 -9.79 -21.05 28.60
C PRO A 255 -10.21 -19.68 29.12
N VAL A 256 -11.11 -19.01 28.41
CA VAL A 256 -11.78 -17.81 28.91
C VAL A 256 -12.44 -18.23 30.22
N MET A 257 -11.78 -17.94 31.34
CA MET A 257 -12.38 -18.02 32.66
C MET A 257 -13.45 -16.93 32.64
N GLN A 258 -14.64 -17.29 32.16
CA GLN A 258 -15.85 -16.52 32.40
C GLN A 258 -15.94 -16.42 33.90
N GLY A 259 -15.49 -15.28 34.42
CA GLY A 259 -15.70 -14.93 35.81
C GLY A 259 -17.20 -14.88 36.02
N ASP A 260 -17.72 -15.93 36.64
CA ASP A 260 -18.93 -15.86 37.45
C ASP A 260 -18.67 -14.84 38.57
N LEU A 261 -18.75 -13.55 38.21
CA LEU A 261 -19.10 -12.50 39.16
C LEU A 261 -20.58 -12.71 39.47
N VAL A 262 -20.84 -13.73 40.29
CA VAL A 262 -22.04 -13.82 41.11
C VAL A 262 -22.08 -12.51 41.90
N ALA A 263 -22.91 -11.58 41.43
CA ALA A 263 -23.31 -10.43 42.18
C ALA A 263 -23.96 -10.93 43.48
N GLN A 264 -23.19 -10.96 44.57
CA GLN A 264 -23.77 -11.07 45.89
C GLN A 264 -24.42 -9.72 46.21
N PRO A 265 -25.72 -9.68 46.54
CA PRO A 265 -26.35 -8.45 46.99
C PRO A 265 -25.88 -8.18 48.41
N GLU A 266 -24.88 -7.32 48.58
CA GLU A 266 -24.54 -6.81 49.91
C GLU A 266 -25.66 -5.89 50.39
N GLN A 267 -26.22 -6.30 51.52
CA GLN A 267 -27.22 -5.60 52.31
C GLN A 267 -26.67 -4.25 52.76
N PHE A 268 -27.35 -3.16 52.37
CA PHE A 268 -27.17 -1.85 52.99
C PHE A 268 -27.85 -1.87 54.37
N ASP A 269 -27.08 -2.14 55.41
CA ASP A 269 -27.46 -1.79 56.77
C ASP A 269 -27.01 -0.35 57.09
N SER A 270 -28.01 0.46 57.42
CA SER A 270 -27.88 1.82 57.90
C SER A 270 -27.41 1.89 59.36
N ALA A 271 -26.76 3.01 59.68
CA ALA A 271 -26.49 3.58 61.01
C ALA A 271 -25.12 3.27 61.64
N ASN A 272 -24.23 4.28 61.71
CA ASN A 272 -24.11 5.10 62.92
C ASN A 272 -23.18 6.30 62.73
N ALA A 273 -23.52 7.40 63.38
CA ALA A 273 -22.77 8.64 63.47
C ALA A 273 -21.60 8.53 64.48
N ASN A 274 -20.48 9.24 64.25
CA ASN A 274 -20.13 10.50 64.94
C ASN A 274 -18.61 10.82 64.92
N ALA A 275 -18.33 12.10 64.63
CA ALA A 275 -17.37 13.02 65.25
C ALA A 275 -15.86 12.67 65.39
N ASN A 276 -15.02 13.48 64.71
CA ASN A 276 -13.95 14.37 65.26
C ASN A 276 -13.01 14.76 64.10
N ALA A 277 -12.97 16.01 63.64
CA ALA A 277 -12.28 17.19 64.19
C ALA A 277 -10.74 17.17 64.01
N VAL A 278 -10.31 18.02 63.04
CA VAL A 278 -9.12 18.90 63.01
C VAL A 278 -7.73 18.27 63.18
N GLU A 279 -6.89 18.37 62.15
CA GLU A 279 -5.61 19.11 62.25
C GLU A 279 -5.01 19.43 60.86
N GLU A 280 -4.64 20.70 60.73
CA GLU A 280 -3.84 21.28 59.64
C GLU A 280 -2.39 20.77 59.72
N GLY A 281 -1.75 20.62 58.57
CA GLY A 281 -0.33 20.26 58.49
C GLY A 281 0.22 20.50 57.09
N GLU A 282 0.65 21.73 56.85
CA GLU A 282 1.49 22.13 55.72
C GLU A 282 2.77 21.26 55.64
N LYS A 283 3.17 20.89 54.41
CA LYS A 283 4.58 20.80 53.99
C LYS A 283 4.74 20.56 52.49
N GLU A 284 5.26 21.60 51.84
CA GLU A 284 6.30 21.65 50.80
C GLU A 284 6.62 20.36 50.00
N ALA A 285 6.63 20.47 48.67
CA ALA A 285 7.90 20.43 47.92
C ALA A 285 7.69 20.87 46.47
N ASN A 286 8.36 21.98 46.18
CA ASN A 286 8.58 22.62 44.90
C ASN A 286 9.58 21.78 44.09
N TYR A 287 9.27 21.40 42.85
CA TYR A 287 10.25 20.93 41.87
C TYR A 287 9.87 21.42 40.48
N GLU A 288 10.25 22.66 40.21
CA GLU A 288 10.51 23.13 38.85
C GLU A 288 11.79 22.48 38.35
N SER A 289 11.71 21.63 37.32
CA SER A 289 12.85 21.31 36.48
C SER A 289 12.63 21.93 35.12
N GLN A 290 13.27 23.09 34.93
CA GLN A 290 13.50 23.70 33.63
C GLN A 290 14.44 22.81 32.82
N ILE A 291 13.94 22.20 31.75
CA ILE A 291 14.78 21.80 30.62
C ILE A 291 14.41 22.75 29.49
N ALA A 292 15.19 23.82 29.37
CA ALA A 292 15.21 24.64 28.18
C ALA A 292 15.85 23.82 27.06
N ILE A 293 15.01 23.25 26.19
CA ILE A 293 15.47 22.79 24.88
C ILE A 293 15.44 24.02 23.98
N ASP A 294 16.63 24.46 23.60
CA ASP A 294 16.89 25.53 22.64
C ASP A 294 16.32 25.13 21.26
N THR A 295 15.05 25.46 21.01
CA THR A 295 14.45 25.38 19.69
C THR A 295 14.86 26.61 18.88
N GLN A 296 16.10 26.59 18.37
CA GLN A 296 16.45 27.44 17.22
C GLN A 296 15.82 26.82 15.96
N PRO A 297 14.96 27.54 15.22
CA PRO A 297 14.53 27.09 13.91
C PRO A 297 15.74 27.10 12.97
N MET A 298 16.05 25.96 12.34
CA MET A 298 16.93 25.94 11.18
C MET A 298 16.23 26.69 10.04
N PHE A 299 16.48 28.00 9.97
CA PHE A 299 16.26 28.78 8.76
C PHE A 299 17.20 28.26 7.68
N LEU A 300 16.65 27.56 6.68
CA LEU A 300 17.29 27.38 5.39
C LEU A 300 17.52 28.78 4.80
N GLN A 301 18.77 29.22 4.79
CA GLN A 301 19.17 30.40 4.02
C GLN A 301 19.00 30.07 2.52
N PRO A 302 18.49 31.01 1.71
CA PRO A 302 18.42 30.83 0.27
C PRO A 302 19.85 30.71 -0.27
N ALA A 303 20.09 29.70 -1.10
CA ALA A 303 21.36 29.51 -1.77
C ALA A 303 21.71 30.78 -2.57
N GLU A 304 22.83 31.40 -2.19
CA GLU A 304 23.45 32.46 -2.98
C GLU A 304 23.79 31.89 -4.35
N THR A 305 23.35 32.60 -5.38
CA THR A 305 23.72 32.39 -6.77
C THR A 305 25.22 32.62 -6.94
N LEU A 306 25.99 31.55 -6.96
CA LEU A 306 27.34 31.54 -7.52
C LEU A 306 27.22 31.48 -9.05
N GLU A 307 27.38 32.65 -9.66
CA GLU A 307 27.70 32.80 -11.09
C GLU A 307 29.13 32.30 -11.30
N ASP A 308 29.30 30.99 -11.53
CA ASP A 308 30.54 30.48 -12.11
C ASP A 308 30.47 30.63 -13.64
N GLU A 309 31.20 31.62 -14.15
CA GLU A 309 31.58 31.75 -15.55
C GLU A 309 32.37 30.53 -15.99
N VAL A 310 31.69 29.52 -16.55
CA VAL A 310 32.36 28.47 -17.32
C VAL A 310 32.72 29.04 -18.68
N ALA A 311 33.99 29.37 -18.85
CA ALA A 311 34.60 29.69 -20.14
C ALA A 311 34.40 28.51 -21.11
N LEU A 312 33.57 28.72 -22.13
CA LEU A 312 33.46 27.87 -23.31
C LEU A 312 34.75 28.00 -24.13
N GLU A 313 35.69 27.09 -23.92
CA GLU A 313 36.74 26.83 -24.92
C GLU A 313 36.09 26.18 -26.14
N LYS A 314 36.09 26.91 -27.25
CA LYS A 314 35.73 26.43 -28.57
C LYS A 314 36.80 25.44 -29.04
N GLU A 315 36.49 24.15 -29.04
CA GLU A 315 37.26 23.20 -29.86
C GLU A 315 36.90 23.40 -31.34
N GLU A 316 37.88 23.84 -32.12
CA GLU A 316 37.83 23.82 -33.58
C GLU A 316 37.92 22.36 -34.08
N PRO A 317 37.14 21.97 -35.11
CA PRO A 317 37.21 20.63 -35.66
C PRO A 317 38.52 20.42 -36.44
N LEU A 318 39.24 19.35 -36.11
CA LEU A 318 40.44 18.89 -36.82
C LEU A 318 40.15 18.58 -38.30
N PRO A 319 41.10 18.86 -39.22
CA PRO A 319 40.92 18.64 -40.66
C PRO A 319 40.86 17.16 -41.05
N LEU A 320 40.03 16.90 -42.05
CA LEU A 320 39.70 15.58 -42.61
C LEU A 320 40.78 15.08 -43.59
N GLU A 321 42.02 14.86 -43.14
CA GLU A 321 43.11 14.31 -43.98
C GLU A 321 44.11 13.51 -43.12
N GLU A 322 43.67 12.46 -42.41
CA GLU A 322 44.60 11.46 -41.86
C GLU A 322 43.95 10.09 -41.54
N GLN A 323 43.02 9.63 -42.39
CA GLN A 323 42.47 8.26 -42.33
C GLN A 323 42.79 7.45 -43.60
N LYS A 324 44.06 7.42 -44.00
CA LYS A 324 44.56 6.47 -45.00
C LYS A 324 46.00 6.08 -44.72
N GLN A 325 46.24 5.25 -43.70
CA GLN A 325 47.36 4.31 -43.66
C GLN A 325 47.30 3.42 -42.41
N ALA A 326 46.71 2.23 -42.57
CA ALA A 326 47.09 1.03 -41.82
C ALA A 326 46.46 -0.19 -42.49
N VAL A 327 47.17 -0.73 -43.48
CA VAL A 327 46.94 -2.07 -44.02
C VAL A 327 47.98 -3.01 -43.41
N ALA A 328 47.50 -4.20 -43.05
CA ALA A 328 48.21 -5.45 -42.75
C ALA A 328 48.88 -5.58 -41.38
N ILE A 329 48.45 -6.60 -40.61
CA ILE A 329 49.25 -7.80 -40.28
C ILE A 329 48.35 -8.89 -39.64
N ALA A 330 48.49 -10.10 -40.19
CA ALA A 330 48.33 -11.45 -39.64
C ALA A 330 47.06 -11.89 -38.88
N ALA A 331 46.34 -12.83 -39.51
CA ALA A 331 45.44 -13.78 -38.88
C ALA A 331 46.20 -14.91 -38.15
N PRO A 332 45.65 -15.45 -37.05
CA PRO A 332 45.86 -16.84 -36.68
C PRO A 332 44.57 -17.68 -36.74
N ALA A 333 44.80 -18.97 -36.93
CA ALA A 333 43.87 -20.00 -37.36
C ALA A 333 42.73 -20.32 -36.39
N ALA A 334 41.60 -20.73 -36.97
CA ALA A 334 40.43 -21.29 -36.29
C ALA A 334 40.71 -22.70 -35.74
N PRO A 335 40.20 -23.06 -34.54
CA PRO A 335 40.11 -24.44 -34.12
C PRO A 335 38.84 -25.10 -34.65
N VAL A 336 39.05 -26.28 -35.22
CA VAL A 336 38.05 -27.25 -35.66
C VAL A 336 37.28 -27.78 -34.45
N VAL A 337 35.95 -27.63 -34.42
CA VAL A 337 35.08 -28.32 -33.47
C VAL A 337 34.23 -29.32 -34.24
N ALA A 338 34.31 -30.58 -33.80
CA ALA A 338 33.66 -31.75 -34.37
C ALA A 338 32.14 -31.70 -34.22
N ALA A 339 31.45 -32.14 -35.26
CA ALA A 339 30.01 -32.26 -35.33
C ALA A 339 29.49 -33.43 -34.47
N VAL A 340 28.44 -33.18 -33.69
CA VAL A 340 27.60 -34.18 -33.04
C VAL A 340 26.32 -34.33 -33.88
N PRO A 341 25.84 -35.56 -34.17
CA PRO A 341 24.67 -35.76 -35.03
C PRO A 341 23.36 -35.48 -34.28
N VAL A 342 22.51 -34.62 -34.86
CA VAL A 342 21.13 -34.37 -34.42
C VAL A 342 20.23 -35.44 -35.02
N ALA A 343 19.54 -36.17 -34.14
CA ALA A 343 18.51 -37.14 -34.51
C ALA A 343 17.22 -36.43 -34.97
N ALA A 344 16.61 -36.98 -36.02
CA ALA A 344 15.39 -36.48 -36.65
C ALA A 344 14.14 -36.65 -35.76
N PRO A 345 13.16 -35.72 -35.82
CA PRO A 345 11.85 -35.93 -35.21
C PRO A 345 10.96 -36.82 -36.09
N VAL A 346 10.36 -37.82 -35.47
CA VAL A 346 9.38 -38.75 -36.03
C VAL A 346 8.05 -38.05 -36.26
N ALA A 347 7.49 -38.27 -37.44
CA ALA A 347 6.24 -37.70 -37.93
C ALA A 347 5.01 -38.17 -37.13
N ALA A 348 4.09 -37.23 -36.88
CA ALA A 348 2.74 -37.49 -36.36
C ALA A 348 1.83 -38.04 -37.47
N PRO A 349 0.79 -38.84 -37.13
CA PRO A 349 -0.04 -39.51 -38.12
C PRO A 349 -1.18 -38.64 -38.64
N VAL A 350 -1.45 -38.88 -39.92
CA VAL A 350 -2.54 -38.43 -40.78
C VAL A 350 -3.91 -38.77 -40.17
N ILE A 351 -4.84 -37.81 -40.16
CA ILE A 351 -6.27 -38.06 -40.02
C ILE A 351 -6.95 -37.61 -41.31
N GLU A 352 -7.69 -38.56 -41.89
CA GLU A 352 -8.41 -38.47 -43.16
C GLU A 352 -9.57 -37.47 -43.16
N GLU A 353 -9.73 -36.93 -44.36
CA GLU A 353 -10.75 -36.06 -44.89
C GLU A 353 -12.13 -36.74 -45.00
N LYS A 354 -13.20 -36.03 -44.67
CA LYS A 354 -14.53 -36.28 -45.27
C LYS A 354 -15.25 -34.98 -45.57
N ALA A 355 -15.41 -34.75 -46.87
CA ALA A 355 -16.08 -33.63 -47.50
C ALA A 355 -17.60 -33.62 -47.27
N SER A 356 -18.20 -32.43 -47.31
CA SER A 356 -19.48 -32.18 -48.00
C SER A 356 -19.75 -30.70 -48.28
N ARG A 357 -19.87 -30.40 -49.58
CA ARG A 357 -20.77 -29.47 -50.30
C ARG A 357 -20.75 -27.95 -50.03
N VAL A 358 -20.05 -27.26 -50.93
CA VAL A 358 -20.53 -26.26 -51.92
C VAL A 358 -21.90 -25.60 -51.69
N THR A 359 -21.90 -24.27 -51.52
CA THR A 359 -22.66 -23.34 -52.39
C THR A 359 -21.94 -21.99 -52.47
N GLU A 360 -21.63 -21.57 -53.70
CA GLU A 360 -21.09 -20.26 -54.08
C GLU A 360 -22.18 -19.18 -53.99
N VAL A 361 -21.85 -17.96 -53.54
CA VAL A 361 -22.32 -16.71 -54.19
C VAL A 361 -21.23 -15.62 -54.07
N THR A 362 -20.77 -15.23 -55.26
CA THR A 362 -20.04 -14.07 -55.80
C THR A 362 -19.55 -12.88 -54.96
N ALA A 363 -18.40 -12.38 -55.45
CA ALA A 363 -17.57 -11.24 -55.08
C ALA A 363 -18.14 -9.82 -55.32
N ALA A 364 -17.58 -8.84 -54.59
CA ALA A 364 -17.18 -7.49 -55.07
C ALA A 364 -16.53 -6.72 -53.89
N SER A 365 -15.20 -6.60 -53.84
CA SER A 365 -14.41 -5.42 -54.27
C SER A 365 -14.43 -4.20 -53.34
N ASN A 366 -13.27 -4.02 -52.70
CA ASN A 366 -12.50 -2.79 -52.48
C ASN A 366 -12.72 -1.83 -51.27
N PRO A 367 -11.62 -1.18 -50.82
CA PRO A 367 -11.46 -0.59 -49.50
C PRO A 367 -11.69 0.93 -49.49
N GLY A 368 -12.11 1.46 -48.33
CA GLY A 368 -12.31 2.89 -48.13
C GLY A 368 -11.81 3.36 -46.77
N ARG A 369 -10.70 4.12 -46.79
CA ARG A 369 -10.28 5.08 -45.77
C ARG A 369 -11.42 6.03 -45.39
N ASN A 370 -11.47 6.42 -44.11
CA ASN A 370 -11.83 7.74 -43.54
C ASN A 370 -11.51 7.64 -42.03
N ARG A 371 -10.64 8.42 -41.35
CA ARG A 371 -10.46 9.88 -41.15
C ARG A 371 -11.71 10.63 -40.68
N HIS A 372 -11.50 11.38 -39.58
CA HIS A 372 -12.37 12.30 -38.83
C HIS A 372 -13.31 11.63 -37.81
N GLY A 373 -13.50 12.14 -36.59
CA GLY A 373 -13.04 13.40 -36.00
C GLY A 373 -13.56 13.50 -34.55
N PHE A 374 -12.89 14.33 -33.77
CA PHE A 374 -13.28 14.74 -32.42
C PHE A 374 -14.69 15.34 -32.39
N HIS A 375 -15.52 14.90 -31.44
CA HIS A 375 -16.61 15.70 -30.88
C HIS A 375 -16.69 15.49 -29.36
N ASN A 376 -16.37 16.58 -28.64
CA ASN A 376 -16.89 16.86 -27.31
C ASN A 376 -18.40 17.04 -27.39
N GLN A 377 -19.14 16.43 -26.45
CA GLN A 377 -20.33 17.07 -25.90
C GLN A 377 -20.67 16.51 -24.51
N ALA A 378 -21.02 17.44 -23.64
CA ALA A 378 -21.36 17.25 -22.25
C ALA A 378 -22.82 16.79 -22.05
N SER A 379 -23.11 16.47 -20.78
CA SER A 379 -24.41 16.41 -20.10
C SER A 379 -25.26 15.14 -20.30
N HIS A 380 -25.47 14.41 -19.20
CA HIS A 380 -26.75 14.47 -18.47
C HIS A 380 -26.66 13.77 -17.11
N ALA A 381 -27.06 14.52 -16.08
CA ALA A 381 -27.37 14.03 -14.76
C ALA A 381 -28.60 13.11 -14.78
N THR A 382 -28.61 12.06 -13.96
CA THR A 382 -29.86 11.49 -13.45
C THR A 382 -29.76 11.17 -11.97
N ASN A 383 -30.84 11.57 -11.31
CA ASN A 383 -31.19 11.42 -9.90
C ASN A 383 -31.03 9.99 -9.37
N ARG A 384 -30.44 9.84 -8.18
CA ARG A 384 -30.79 8.76 -7.27
C ARG A 384 -31.13 9.31 -5.88
N ALA A 385 -32.28 8.86 -5.40
CA ALA A 385 -32.91 9.21 -4.13
C ALA A 385 -32.11 8.67 -2.93
N PRO A 386 -32.27 9.27 -1.74
CA PRO A 386 -31.58 8.85 -0.52
C PRO A 386 -32.18 7.56 0.07
N ILE A 387 -31.29 6.68 0.52
CA ILE A 387 -31.62 5.47 1.28
C ILE A 387 -31.94 5.88 2.73
N PRO A 388 -33.01 5.34 3.37
CA PRO A 388 -33.46 5.81 4.68
C PRO A 388 -32.59 5.28 5.83
N ALA A 389 -32.18 6.19 6.71
CA ALA A 389 -31.62 5.88 8.01
C ALA A 389 -32.71 5.28 8.92
N LYS A 390 -32.60 3.98 9.20
CA LYS A 390 -33.27 3.33 10.33
C LYS A 390 -32.20 2.52 11.05
N TYR A 391 -31.67 3.06 12.15
CA TYR A 391 -31.19 2.38 13.36
C TYR A 391 -30.53 3.44 14.25
N PHE A 392 -31.34 4.27 14.90
CA PHE A 392 -30.92 5.07 16.08
C PHE A 392 -32.14 5.34 16.96
N GLN A 393 -32.31 4.47 17.94
CA GLN A 393 -33.08 4.54 19.20
C GLN A 393 -32.43 3.43 20.05
N ASP A 394 -32.01 3.56 21.30
CA ASP A 394 -32.10 4.55 22.37
C ASP A 394 -30.80 4.37 23.20
N SER A 395 -30.24 5.37 23.89
CA SER A 395 -30.62 5.59 25.28
C SER A 395 -30.17 6.96 25.80
N CYS A 396 -31.15 7.64 26.41
CA CYS A 396 -31.05 8.74 27.36
C CYS A 396 -30.01 8.46 28.46
N GLY A 397 -29.41 9.44 29.15
CA GLY A 397 -29.58 10.88 29.16
C GLY A 397 -28.75 11.46 30.31
N PHE A 398 -28.69 12.77 30.47
CA PHE A 398 -28.70 13.41 31.80
C PHE A 398 -29.01 14.90 31.67
N SER A 399 -29.74 15.35 32.68
CA SER A 399 -30.47 16.59 32.86
C SER A 399 -29.61 17.85 32.95
N SER A 400 -30.10 18.92 32.34
CA SER A 400 -29.77 20.31 32.67
C SER A 400 -30.28 20.67 34.07
N PRO A 401 -29.70 21.72 34.69
CA PRO A 401 -30.55 22.72 35.29
C PRO A 401 -30.24 24.15 34.82
N THR A 402 -31.35 24.86 34.73
CA THR A 402 -31.61 26.27 34.45
C THR A 402 -30.87 27.27 35.34
N SER A 403 -30.41 28.37 34.73
CA SER A 403 -30.60 29.78 35.14
C SER A 403 -29.80 30.62 34.13
N GLY A 404 -30.17 31.79 33.63
CA GLY A 404 -31.13 32.78 34.06
C GLY A 404 -30.46 34.15 33.83
N SER A 405 -31.09 34.98 33.00
CA SER A 405 -31.00 36.45 32.98
C SER A 405 -29.91 37.17 32.18
N SER A 406 -30.44 38.09 31.36
CA SER A 406 -30.04 39.51 31.22
C SER A 406 -29.16 39.89 30.02
N CYS A 407 -29.83 40.48 29.03
CA CYS A 407 -29.29 41.47 28.12
C CYS A 407 -28.64 42.63 28.89
N ILE A 408 -27.46 43.10 28.46
CA ILE A 408 -27.10 44.53 28.45
C ILE A 408 -26.23 44.78 27.20
N LEU A 409 -26.65 45.78 26.43
CA LEU A 409 -25.92 46.46 25.37
C LEU A 409 -24.71 47.20 25.92
N SER A 410 -23.55 47.09 25.27
CA SER A 410 -22.59 48.18 24.99
C SER A 410 -21.59 47.69 23.95
#